data_AF-A0A2V5JD68-F1
#
_entry.id   AF-A0A2V5JD68-F1
#
_cell.length_a   1.000
_cell.length_b   1.000
_cell.length_c   1.000
_cell.angle_alpha   90.00
_cell.angle_beta   90.00
_cell.angle_gamma   90.00
#
_symmetry.space_group_name_H-M   'P 1'
#
loop_
_entity.id
_entity.type
_entity.pdbx_description
1 polymer ?
#
loop_
_entity_poly.entity_id
_entity_poly.type
_entity_poly.pdbx_seq_one_letter_code
_entity_poly.pdbx_strand_id
1 'polypeptide(L)'
;MKKNSTSQSGLFNPRAFVAFTLCCVGVLLAAASFAAPKPKSAPLTFGHPIISGIGGVGFEQGLRVDTTNPNRLYTSVPGSLSSDTSWVWHSLDGGKTFKWVVAATALEGKYTTCAGGGDTETGVDSAGHLYFADLTLANFSTSRSDDHGASATCSNAGVPDAVVDRQWYAFDGDPTNGGSIYLANDEFAQAPAQCGSPTNFGQNILVMYRSPLP
;
A
#
# COMPACT_ATOMS: atom_id res chain seq x y z
N MET A 1 -42.88 42.03 59.17
CA MET A 1 -42.58 40.96 58.19
C MET A 1 -42.05 41.61 56.91
N LYS A 2 -40.91 41.08 56.43
CA LYS A 2 -40.39 41.07 55.04
C LYS A 2 -40.05 42.38 54.29
N LYS A 3 -38.74 42.46 53.98
CA LYS A 3 -38.07 43.27 52.93
C LYS A 3 -38.74 43.10 51.56
N ASN A 4 -38.57 44.08 50.67
CA ASN A 4 -37.86 43.94 49.37
C ASN A 4 -37.84 45.28 48.61
N SER A 5 -36.64 45.86 48.46
CA SER A 5 -35.90 45.98 47.20
C SER A 5 -36.49 47.02 46.22
N THR A 6 -36.10 48.27 46.41
CA THR A 6 -36.19 49.30 45.37
C THR A 6 -35.16 48.97 44.29
N SER A 7 -35.66 48.42 43.18
CA SER A 7 -34.95 48.20 41.94
C SER A 7 -34.24 49.48 41.50
N GLN A 8 -32.90 49.51 41.57
CA GLN A 8 -32.12 50.51 40.86
C GLN A 8 -32.34 50.31 39.36
N SER A 9 -32.96 51.29 38.70
CA SER A 9 -32.95 51.38 37.25
C SER A 9 -31.50 51.56 36.81
N GLY A 10 -30.88 50.49 36.33
CA GLY A 10 -29.53 50.52 35.78
C GLY A 10 -29.43 51.62 34.72
N LEU A 11 -28.41 52.46 34.83
CA LEU A 11 -28.09 53.53 33.89
C LEU A 11 -27.92 52.95 32.48
N PHE A 12 -28.98 52.99 31.68
CA PHE A 12 -28.90 52.70 30.25
C PHE A 12 -28.20 53.88 29.59
N ASN A 13 -26.90 53.76 29.34
CA ASN A 13 -26.13 54.76 28.61
C ASN A 13 -26.11 54.38 27.13
N PRO A 14 -27.00 54.95 26.29
CA PRO A 14 -27.13 54.55 24.89
C PRO A 14 -25.84 54.76 24.09
N ARG A 15 -24.98 55.70 24.50
CA ARG A 15 -23.69 55.93 23.85
C ARG A 15 -22.70 54.80 24.09
N ALA A 16 -22.65 54.27 25.32
CA ALA A 16 -21.81 53.12 25.65
C ALA A 16 -22.29 51.86 24.93
N PHE A 17 -23.61 51.68 24.83
CA PHE A 17 -24.21 50.54 24.13
C PHE A 17 -23.90 50.57 22.62
N VAL A 18 -24.04 51.74 21.98
CA VAL A 18 -23.72 51.92 20.55
C VAL A 18 -22.22 51.71 20.28
N ALA A 19 -21.34 52.25 21.12
CA ALA A 19 -19.89 52.08 20.98
C ALA A 19 -19.47 50.61 21.11
N PHE A 20 -20.03 49.89 22.09
CA PHE A 20 -19.77 48.46 22.27
C PHE A 20 -20.25 47.65 21.06
N THR A 21 -21.44 47.96 20.55
CA THR A 21 -22.01 47.27 19.37
C THR A 21 -21.14 47.49 18.12
N LEU A 22 -20.69 48.72 17.87
CA LEU A 22 -19.78 49.05 16.77
C LEU A 22 -18.43 48.33 16.91
N CYS A 23 -17.90 48.23 18.12
CA CYS A 23 -16.65 47.53 18.40
C CYS A 23 -16.78 46.02 18.13
N CYS A 24 -17.85 45.39 18.61
CA CYS A 24 -18.13 43.98 18.34
C CYS A 24 -18.32 43.69 16.85
N VAL A 25 -19.05 44.55 16.13
CA VAL A 25 -19.22 44.43 14.67
C VAL A 25 -17.88 44.58 13.95
N GLY A 26 -17.03 45.53 14.37
CA GLY A 26 -15.68 45.69 13.83
C GLY A 26 -14.79 44.46 14.05
N VAL A 27 -14.82 43.88 15.25
CA VAL A 27 -14.07 42.64 15.57
C VAL A 27 -14.58 41.46 14.76
N LEU A 28 -15.90 41.32 14.59
CA LEU A 28 -16.50 40.25 13.79
C LEU A 28 -16.18 40.38 12.29
N LEU A 29 -16.22 41.60 11.75
CA LEU A 29 -15.82 41.89 10.37
C LEU A 29 -14.33 41.58 10.14
N ALA A 30 -13.47 41.96 11.07
CA ALA A 30 -12.04 41.63 11.00
C ALA A 30 -11.81 40.11 11.04
N ALA A 31 -12.45 39.39 11.96
CA ALA A 31 -12.36 37.92 12.04
C ALA A 31 -12.85 37.23 10.74
N ALA A 32 -13.91 37.74 10.11
CA ALA A 32 -14.38 37.25 8.82
C ALA A 32 -13.42 37.57 7.67
N SER A 33 -12.72 38.71 7.70
CA SER A 33 -11.69 39.07 6.72
C SER A 33 -10.43 38.19 6.77
N PHE A 34 -10.14 37.55 7.92
CA PHE A 34 -9.04 36.59 8.06
C PHE A 34 -9.46 35.13 7.85
N ALA A 35 -10.76 34.85 7.66
CA ALA A 35 -11.24 33.52 7.31
C ALA A 35 -10.95 33.23 5.83
N ALA A 36 -9.72 32.84 5.52
CA ALA A 36 -9.35 32.40 4.18
C ALA A 36 -10.24 31.20 3.77
N PRO A 37 -10.85 31.22 2.58
CA PRO A 37 -11.60 30.07 2.09
C PRO A 37 -10.67 28.86 2.01
N LYS A 38 -11.08 27.74 2.64
CA LYS A 38 -10.34 26.49 2.54
C LYS A 38 -10.27 26.09 1.06
N PRO A 39 -9.09 25.84 0.49
CA PRO A 39 -8.99 25.41 -0.89
C PRO A 39 -9.81 24.13 -1.06
N LYS A 40 -10.70 24.12 -2.07
CA LYS A 40 -11.45 22.93 -2.45
C LYS A 40 -10.44 21.92 -3.00
N SER A 41 -10.44 20.71 -2.45
CA SER A 41 -9.61 19.63 -2.98
C SER A 41 -9.98 19.41 -4.45
N ALA A 42 -8.98 19.35 -5.32
CA ALA A 42 -9.21 19.04 -6.72
C ALA A 42 -9.78 17.61 -6.83
N PRO A 43 -10.67 17.34 -7.81
CA PRO A 43 -11.11 15.98 -8.10
C PRO A 43 -9.91 15.08 -8.42
N LEU A 44 -9.96 13.81 -7.98
CA LEU A 44 -8.99 12.81 -8.37
C LEU A 44 -9.16 12.50 -9.86
N THR A 45 -8.13 12.78 -10.66
CA THR A 45 -8.11 12.52 -12.11
C THR A 45 -6.83 11.79 -12.50
N PHE A 46 -6.90 10.94 -13.51
CA PHE A 46 -5.74 10.25 -14.08
C PHE A 46 -5.23 10.97 -15.33
N GLY A 47 -3.91 11.00 -15.49
CA GLY A 47 -3.23 11.55 -16.65
C GLY A 47 -3.15 10.58 -17.83
N HIS A 48 -2.23 10.85 -18.76
CA HIS A 48 -1.93 9.94 -19.86
C HIS A 48 -1.30 8.64 -19.35
N PRO A 49 -1.64 7.48 -19.92
CA PRO A 49 -1.05 6.21 -19.51
C PRO A 49 0.44 6.14 -19.85
N ILE A 50 1.21 5.52 -18.97
CA ILE A 50 2.64 5.23 -19.15
C ILE A 50 2.82 3.71 -19.22
N ILE A 51 3.65 3.24 -20.16
CA ILE A 51 3.99 1.82 -20.27
C ILE A 51 4.93 1.45 -19.13
N SER A 52 4.51 0.50 -18.30
CA SER A 52 5.22 0.06 -17.08
C SER A 52 5.79 -1.37 -17.15
N GLY A 53 5.61 -2.07 -18.28
CA GLY A 53 6.02 -3.47 -18.49
C GLY A 53 6.74 -3.67 -19.83
N ILE A 54 7.94 -3.09 -19.97
CA ILE A 54 8.72 -3.18 -21.21
C ILE A 54 9.40 -4.56 -21.28
N GLY A 55 8.92 -5.45 -22.16
CA GLY A 55 9.58 -6.72 -22.48
C GLY A 55 9.02 -7.98 -21.81
N GLY A 56 7.91 -7.90 -21.08
CA GLY A 56 7.20 -9.07 -20.53
C GLY A 56 6.02 -9.50 -21.40
N VAL A 57 5.53 -10.73 -21.19
CA VAL A 57 4.32 -11.28 -21.84
C VAL A 57 3.12 -11.41 -20.90
N GLY A 58 3.25 -10.97 -19.65
CA GLY A 58 2.26 -11.15 -18.59
C GLY A 58 1.05 -10.21 -18.66
N PHE A 59 -0.04 -10.63 -18.01
CA PHE A 59 -1.33 -9.92 -18.03
C PHE A 59 -1.83 -9.47 -16.64
N GLU A 60 -1.02 -9.60 -15.58
CA GLU A 60 -1.42 -9.32 -14.20
C GLU A 60 -0.40 -8.43 -13.48
N GLN A 61 -0.54 -7.12 -13.66
CA GLN A 61 0.47 -6.19 -13.19
C GLN A 61 0.32 -5.85 -11.71
N GLY A 62 1.35 -6.16 -10.92
CA GLY A 62 1.56 -5.61 -9.60
C GLY A 62 2.09 -4.18 -9.68
N LEU A 63 1.70 -3.32 -8.75
CA LEU A 63 2.23 -1.96 -8.59
C LEU A 63 2.45 -1.66 -7.11
N ARG A 64 3.65 -1.20 -6.77
CA ARG A 64 4.01 -0.74 -5.42
C ARG A 64 4.76 0.58 -5.48
N VAL A 65 4.49 1.43 -4.50
CA VAL A 65 5.22 2.68 -4.29
C VAL A 65 6.26 2.45 -3.20
N ASP A 66 7.46 2.96 -3.39
CA ASP A 66 8.46 3.02 -2.32
C ASP A 66 8.14 4.18 -1.39
N THR A 67 7.81 3.87 -0.14
CA THR A 67 7.41 4.89 0.84
C THR A 67 8.56 5.81 1.27
N THR A 68 9.81 5.40 1.03
CA THR A 68 11.01 6.18 1.35
C THR A 68 11.39 7.17 0.24
N ASN A 69 10.89 6.94 -0.99
CA ASN A 69 11.16 7.80 -2.13
C ASN A 69 9.94 7.87 -3.07
N PRO A 70 9.23 9.00 -3.13
CA PRO A 70 8.02 9.14 -3.95
C PRO A 70 8.27 9.06 -5.46
N ASN A 71 9.54 9.17 -5.90
CA ASN A 71 9.88 8.99 -7.31
C ASN A 71 10.15 7.52 -7.66
N ARG A 72 10.24 6.63 -6.67
CA ARG A 72 10.50 5.22 -6.88
C ARG A 72 9.23 4.39 -6.79
N LEU A 73 8.95 3.66 -7.87
CA LEU A 73 7.82 2.75 -7.97
C LEU A 73 8.33 1.43 -8.54
N TYR A 74 7.63 0.35 -8.24
CA TYR A 74 7.89 -0.97 -8.77
C TYR A 74 6.65 -1.53 -9.43
N THR A 75 6.83 -2.23 -10.53
CA THR A 75 5.80 -3.04 -11.16
C THR A 75 6.32 -4.44 -11.39
N SER A 76 5.44 -5.42 -11.37
CA SER A 76 5.78 -6.80 -11.70
C SER A 76 4.73 -7.43 -12.59
N VAL A 77 5.13 -8.40 -13.40
CA VAL A 77 4.18 -9.27 -14.10
C VAL A 77 4.74 -10.70 -14.17
N PRO A 78 3.87 -11.72 -14.11
CA PRO A 78 4.25 -13.09 -14.39
C PRO A 78 4.54 -13.29 -15.88
N GLY A 79 5.29 -14.33 -16.24
CA GLY A 79 5.37 -14.83 -17.61
C GLY A 79 4.11 -15.59 -17.99
N SER A 80 4.04 -16.80 -17.48
CA SER A 80 2.88 -17.68 -17.55
C SER A 80 3.12 -18.81 -16.56
N LEU A 81 2.08 -19.54 -16.19
CA LEU A 81 2.23 -20.73 -15.35
C LEU A 81 3.40 -21.62 -15.82
N SER A 82 4.37 -21.84 -14.93
CA SER A 82 5.60 -22.61 -15.18
C SER A 82 6.54 -22.07 -16.27
N SER A 83 6.51 -20.78 -16.61
CA SER A 83 7.45 -20.17 -17.57
C SER A 83 8.88 -20.07 -17.06
N ASP A 84 9.09 -20.23 -15.75
CA ASP A 84 10.34 -19.94 -15.06
C ASP A 84 10.81 -18.49 -15.24
N THR A 85 9.91 -17.58 -15.60
CA THR A 85 10.27 -16.17 -15.77
C THR A 85 9.14 -15.24 -15.37
N SER A 86 9.51 -14.22 -14.61
CA SER A 86 8.71 -13.08 -14.20
C SER A 86 9.59 -11.85 -14.17
N TRP A 87 9.00 -10.69 -14.33
CA TRP A 87 9.74 -9.44 -14.46
C TRP A 87 9.37 -8.48 -13.34
N VAL A 88 10.35 -7.71 -12.91
CA VAL A 88 10.16 -6.54 -12.05
C VAL A 88 10.79 -5.33 -12.72
N TRP A 89 10.02 -4.27 -12.88
CA TRP A 89 10.48 -2.97 -13.32
C TRP A 89 10.45 -1.98 -12.17
N HIS A 90 11.28 -0.94 -12.28
CA HIS A 90 11.19 0.24 -11.45
C HIS A 90 11.02 1.52 -12.27
N SER A 91 10.44 2.52 -11.65
CA SER A 91 10.55 3.91 -12.05
C SER A 91 11.42 4.64 -11.04
N LEU A 92 12.17 5.65 -11.49
CA LEU A 92 12.97 6.55 -10.64
C LEU A 92 12.57 8.02 -10.83
N ASP A 93 11.49 8.28 -11.57
CA ASP A 93 11.04 9.61 -11.99
C ASP A 93 9.54 9.84 -11.71
N GLY A 94 8.99 9.12 -10.74
CA GLY A 94 7.59 9.27 -10.31
C GLY A 94 6.59 8.62 -11.27
N GLY A 95 7.00 7.55 -11.95
CA GLY A 95 6.14 6.76 -12.84
C GLY A 95 6.10 7.28 -14.27
N LYS A 96 7.05 8.11 -14.70
CA LYS A 96 7.10 8.66 -16.06
C LYS A 96 7.84 7.71 -17.02
N THR A 97 8.83 6.98 -16.52
CA THR A 97 9.52 5.92 -17.25
C THR A 97 9.75 4.70 -16.36
N PHE A 98 9.79 3.52 -16.98
CA PHE A 98 10.05 2.25 -16.32
C PHE A 98 11.19 1.50 -17.01
N LYS A 99 12.04 0.85 -16.22
CA LYS A 99 13.14 -0.02 -16.64
C LYS A 99 13.17 -1.24 -15.76
N TRP A 100 13.75 -2.36 -16.21
CA TRP A 100 13.97 -3.49 -15.30
C TRP A 100 14.76 -3.03 -14.08
N VAL A 101 14.47 -3.63 -12.93
CA VAL A 101 15.33 -3.48 -11.76
C VAL A 101 16.75 -3.96 -12.08
N VAL A 102 17.74 -3.41 -11.40
CA VAL A 102 19.16 -3.62 -11.74
C VAL A 102 19.56 -5.10 -11.62
N ALA A 103 18.97 -5.85 -10.68
CA ALA A 103 19.23 -7.27 -10.51
C ALA A 103 18.58 -8.17 -11.58
N ALA A 104 17.83 -7.62 -12.53
CA ALA A 104 17.22 -8.42 -13.59
C ALA A 104 18.29 -9.00 -14.53
N THR A 105 18.10 -10.24 -14.95
CA THR A 105 19.01 -10.92 -15.90
C THR A 105 19.12 -10.11 -17.19
N ALA A 106 20.35 -9.84 -17.64
CA ALA A 106 20.58 -9.08 -18.86
C ALA A 106 19.88 -9.75 -20.07
N LEU A 107 19.26 -8.93 -20.92
CA LEU A 107 18.53 -9.34 -22.14
C LEU A 107 17.24 -10.16 -21.91
N GLU A 108 17.06 -10.78 -20.75
CA GLU A 108 15.89 -11.61 -20.42
C GLU A 108 14.93 -10.92 -19.45
N GLY A 109 15.45 -10.11 -18.53
CA GLY A 109 14.67 -9.34 -17.57
C GLY A 109 14.12 -10.13 -16.38
N LYS A 110 14.41 -11.43 -16.29
CA LYS A 110 14.01 -12.27 -15.15
C LYS A 110 14.53 -11.66 -13.85
N TYR A 111 13.64 -11.45 -12.89
CA TYR A 111 14.04 -10.99 -11.56
C TYR A 111 14.28 -12.20 -10.65
N THR A 112 15.48 -12.24 -10.04
CA THR A 112 15.98 -13.33 -9.19
C THR A 112 16.37 -14.62 -9.93
N THR A 113 17.10 -15.50 -9.25
CA THR A 113 17.47 -16.83 -9.76
C THR A 113 16.48 -17.93 -9.34
N CYS A 114 15.42 -17.58 -8.60
CA CYS A 114 14.44 -18.56 -8.14
C CYS A 114 13.44 -18.92 -9.24
N ALA A 115 12.74 -20.03 -9.04
CA ALA A 115 11.74 -20.51 -9.97
C ALA A 115 10.48 -19.63 -9.92
N GLY A 116 9.72 -19.56 -11.01
CA GLY A 116 8.53 -18.70 -11.01
C GLY A 116 7.74 -18.71 -12.30
N GLY A 117 6.93 -17.67 -12.47
CA GLY A 117 6.24 -17.35 -13.70
C GLY A 117 4.71 -17.41 -13.62
N GLY A 118 4.14 -18.05 -12.60
CA GLY A 118 2.68 -18.22 -12.49
C GLY A 118 1.97 -16.89 -12.24
N ASP A 119 2.29 -16.28 -11.11
CA ASP A 119 1.73 -15.05 -10.56
C ASP A 119 2.87 -14.29 -9.90
N THR A 120 2.77 -12.96 -9.84
CA THR A 120 3.76 -12.13 -9.12
C THR A 120 3.11 -11.26 -8.07
N GLU A 121 3.85 -11.04 -6.99
CA GLU A 121 3.55 -9.99 -6.03
C GLU A 121 4.83 -9.24 -5.69
N THR A 122 4.70 -7.93 -5.54
CA THR A 122 5.77 -7.07 -5.03
C THR A 122 5.32 -6.38 -3.76
N GLY A 123 6.27 -5.99 -2.92
CA GLY A 123 6.03 -5.26 -1.69
C GLY A 123 7.22 -4.36 -1.37
N VAL A 124 6.97 -3.20 -0.74
CA VAL A 124 8.03 -2.36 -0.20
C VAL A 124 7.67 -2.01 1.23
N ASP A 125 8.58 -2.25 2.16
CA ASP A 125 8.38 -1.95 3.57
C ASP A 125 8.69 -0.47 3.91
N SER A 126 8.59 -0.10 5.19
CA SER A 126 8.85 1.27 5.62
C SER A 126 10.32 1.71 5.55
N ALA A 127 11.25 0.77 5.37
CA ALA A 127 12.68 1.02 5.21
C ALA A 127 13.13 1.05 3.74
N GLY A 128 12.22 0.75 2.81
CA GLY A 128 12.51 0.75 1.38
C GLY A 128 13.06 -0.58 0.87
N HIS A 129 12.99 -1.65 1.67
CA HIS A 129 13.35 -2.99 1.19
C HIS A 129 12.29 -3.50 0.23
N LEU A 130 12.72 -3.98 -0.93
CA LEU A 130 11.84 -4.54 -1.96
C LEU A 130 11.69 -6.04 -1.72
N TYR A 131 10.46 -6.51 -1.65
CA TYR A 131 10.09 -7.91 -1.55
C TYR A 131 9.37 -8.33 -2.82
N PHE A 132 9.58 -9.58 -3.20
CA PHE A 132 8.93 -10.17 -4.35
C PHE A 132 8.54 -11.61 -4.04
N ALA A 133 7.36 -12.01 -4.45
CA ALA A 133 6.93 -13.40 -4.48
C ALA A 133 6.51 -13.79 -5.89
N ASP A 134 6.87 -15.00 -6.28
CA ASP A 134 6.61 -15.57 -7.58
C ASP A 134 6.02 -16.97 -7.42
N LEU A 135 4.95 -17.26 -8.15
CA LEU A 135 4.26 -18.54 -8.04
C LEU A 135 4.89 -19.60 -8.93
N THR A 136 5.09 -20.77 -8.33
CA THR A 136 5.30 -22.03 -9.03
C THR A 136 4.19 -23.01 -8.66
N LEU A 137 4.04 -24.10 -9.41
CA LEU A 137 3.09 -25.16 -9.03
C LEU A 137 3.34 -25.78 -7.65
N ALA A 138 4.57 -25.67 -7.13
CA ALA A 138 4.96 -26.31 -5.88
C ALA A 138 4.79 -25.37 -4.66
N ASN A 139 5.35 -24.16 -4.73
CA ASN A 139 5.43 -23.19 -3.64
C ASN A 139 5.61 -21.77 -4.22
N PHE A 140 5.65 -20.76 -3.36
CA PHE A 140 6.14 -19.44 -3.73
C PHE A 140 7.66 -19.38 -3.64
N SER A 141 8.26 -18.82 -4.68
CA SER A 141 9.59 -18.26 -4.56
C SER A 141 9.50 -16.87 -3.96
N THR A 142 10.17 -16.61 -2.85
CA THR A 142 10.21 -15.29 -2.22
C THR A 142 11.60 -14.70 -2.31
N SER A 143 11.71 -13.39 -2.47
CA SER A 143 12.98 -12.69 -2.43
C SER A 143 12.89 -11.33 -1.73
N ARG A 144 14.04 -10.88 -1.23
CA ARG A 144 14.23 -9.55 -0.65
C ARG A 144 15.45 -8.88 -1.25
N SER A 145 15.33 -7.58 -1.48
CA SER A 145 16.41 -6.68 -1.87
C SER A 145 16.51 -5.53 -0.87
N ASP A 146 17.72 -5.35 -0.33
CA ASP A 146 18.01 -4.28 0.62
C ASP A 146 18.57 -3.02 -0.06
N ASP A 147 18.70 -3.06 -1.39
CA ASP A 147 19.33 -2.03 -2.22
C ASP A 147 18.43 -1.61 -3.39
N HIS A 148 17.12 -1.62 -3.16
CA HIS A 148 16.09 -1.13 -4.09
C HIS A 148 16.02 -1.89 -5.43
N GLY A 149 16.34 -3.17 -5.42
CA GLY A 149 16.30 -4.08 -6.57
C GLY A 149 17.63 -4.19 -7.32
N ALA A 150 18.76 -3.82 -6.71
CA ALA A 150 20.09 -3.97 -7.33
C ALA A 150 20.74 -5.33 -7.06
N SER A 151 20.38 -5.96 -5.96
CA SER A 151 20.63 -7.36 -5.64
C SER A 151 19.38 -7.97 -5.02
N ALA A 152 19.25 -9.29 -5.06
CA ALA A 152 18.15 -10.00 -4.42
C ALA A 152 18.64 -11.32 -3.83
N THR A 153 18.21 -11.63 -2.60
CA THR A 153 18.33 -12.96 -2.02
C THR A 153 16.99 -13.65 -2.15
N CYS A 154 16.95 -14.88 -2.65
CA CYS A 154 15.70 -15.60 -2.91
C CYS A 154 15.68 -17.03 -2.32
N SER A 155 14.48 -17.55 -2.08
CA SER A 155 14.19 -18.92 -1.63
C SER A 155 13.01 -19.47 -2.42
N ASN A 156 13.08 -20.72 -2.91
CA ASN A 156 11.96 -21.44 -3.55
C ASN A 156 10.97 -22.05 -2.53
N ALA A 157 11.19 -21.84 -1.23
CA ALA A 157 10.34 -22.32 -0.15
C ALA A 157 9.92 -21.10 0.70
N GLY A 158 9.10 -20.24 0.10
CA GLY A 158 8.64 -19.01 0.72
C GLY A 158 7.63 -19.22 1.85
N VAL A 159 6.88 -20.32 1.78
CA VAL A 159 5.86 -20.70 2.76
C VAL A 159 6.01 -22.18 3.15
N PRO A 160 5.56 -22.59 4.35
CA PRO A 160 5.70 -23.98 4.80
C PRO A 160 4.83 -24.97 4.01
N ASP A 161 3.73 -24.50 3.42
CA ASP A 161 2.77 -25.33 2.69
C ASP A 161 3.07 -25.38 1.19
N ALA A 162 2.47 -26.35 0.48
CA ALA A 162 2.63 -26.52 -0.95
C ALA A 162 1.28 -26.37 -1.67
N VAL A 163 1.31 -26.30 -3.01
CA VAL A 163 0.10 -26.17 -3.83
C VAL A 163 -0.67 -24.88 -3.48
N VAL A 164 0.08 -23.79 -3.52
CA VAL A 164 -0.38 -22.44 -3.23
C VAL A 164 -0.76 -21.72 -4.53
N ASP A 165 -1.55 -20.67 -4.41
CA ASP A 165 -1.98 -19.84 -5.52
C ASP A 165 -2.17 -18.39 -5.07
N ARG A 166 -1.89 -17.44 -5.98
CA ARG A 166 -2.21 -16.02 -5.83
C ARG A 166 -1.79 -15.37 -4.51
N GLN A 167 -0.55 -14.90 -4.45
CA GLN A 167 0.03 -14.26 -3.27
C GLN A 167 -0.29 -12.75 -3.12
N TRP A 168 -0.37 -12.25 -1.89
CA TRP A 168 -0.48 -10.82 -1.57
C TRP A 168 0.29 -10.43 -0.30
N TYR A 169 1.06 -9.35 -0.39
CA TYR A 169 1.82 -8.81 0.75
C TYR A 169 1.16 -7.62 1.42
N ALA A 170 1.30 -7.58 2.74
CA ALA A 170 1.13 -6.39 3.57
C ALA A 170 2.29 -6.27 4.57
N PHE A 171 2.58 -5.05 4.98
CA PHE A 171 3.70 -4.73 5.87
C PHE A 171 3.23 -3.94 7.08
N ASP A 172 3.81 -4.26 8.22
CA ASP A 172 3.75 -3.47 9.45
C ASP A 172 5.19 -3.05 9.80
N GLY A 173 5.56 -1.84 9.38
CA GLY A 173 6.93 -1.33 9.55
C GLY A 173 7.97 -2.07 8.70
N ASP A 174 9.17 -2.24 9.26
CA ASP A 174 10.33 -2.91 8.66
C ASP A 174 10.51 -4.29 9.30
N PRO A 175 10.23 -5.40 8.59
CA PRO A 175 10.39 -6.77 9.09
C PRO A 175 11.81 -7.10 9.57
N THR A 176 12.83 -6.36 9.15
CA THR A 176 14.23 -6.55 9.58
C THR A 176 14.56 -5.82 10.88
N ASN A 177 13.66 -4.93 11.34
CA ASN A 177 13.86 -4.08 12.49
C ASN A 177 12.62 -4.01 13.39
N GLY A 178 12.06 -5.18 13.72
CA GLY A 178 10.96 -5.32 14.68
C GLY A 178 9.55 -5.16 14.11
N GLY A 179 9.41 -4.90 12.81
CA GLY A 179 8.16 -4.95 12.07
C GLY A 179 7.76 -6.37 11.64
N SER A 180 6.79 -6.48 10.73
CA SER A 180 6.32 -7.76 10.18
C SER A 180 5.89 -7.64 8.72
N ILE A 181 6.07 -8.71 7.97
CA ILE A 181 5.46 -8.91 6.65
C ILE A 181 4.40 -10.00 6.78
N TYR A 182 3.25 -9.78 6.15
CA TYR A 182 2.14 -10.71 6.07
C TYR A 182 1.97 -11.14 4.62
N LEU A 183 1.78 -12.43 4.41
CA LEU A 183 1.52 -13.01 3.10
C LEU A 183 0.18 -13.75 3.16
N ALA A 184 -0.81 -13.27 2.41
CA ALA A 184 -2.04 -13.99 2.19
C ALA A 184 -2.00 -14.68 0.84
N ASN A 185 -2.61 -15.86 0.74
CA ASN A 185 -2.71 -16.63 -0.51
C ASN A 185 -3.81 -17.67 -0.39
N ASP A 186 -4.18 -18.22 -1.55
CA ASP A 186 -4.99 -19.42 -1.61
C ASP A 186 -4.11 -20.68 -1.47
N GLU A 187 -4.61 -21.69 -0.77
CA GLU A 187 -4.11 -23.05 -0.80
C GLU A 187 -5.11 -23.93 -1.55
N PHE A 188 -4.68 -24.53 -2.66
CA PHE A 188 -5.55 -25.32 -3.52
C PHE A 188 -5.69 -26.76 -3.01
N ALA A 189 -6.92 -27.27 -3.02
CA ALA A 189 -7.26 -28.65 -2.64
C ALA A 189 -6.82 -29.04 -1.20
N GLN A 190 -6.44 -28.06 -0.39
CA GLN A 190 -6.34 -28.19 1.04
C GLN A 190 -7.73 -27.84 1.56
N ALA A 191 -8.52 -28.79 2.07
CA ALA A 191 -9.89 -28.48 2.44
C ALA A 191 -9.97 -27.74 3.79
N PRO A 192 -10.74 -26.64 3.94
CA PRO A 192 -11.18 -26.24 5.27
C PRO A 192 -12.39 -27.12 5.63
N ALA A 193 -12.37 -27.72 6.82
CA ALA A 193 -13.38 -28.69 7.25
C ALA A 193 -14.83 -28.15 7.15
N GLN A 194 -15.69 -28.80 6.35
CA GLN A 194 -17.13 -28.68 6.52
C GLN A 194 -17.59 -29.65 7.64
N CYS A 195 -18.21 -29.12 8.70
CA CYS A 195 -18.92 -29.96 9.66
C CYS A 195 -20.12 -30.64 8.98
N GLY A 196 -19.97 -31.93 8.67
CA GLY A 196 -21.03 -32.79 8.16
C GLY A 196 -21.04 -33.06 6.65
N SER A 197 -20.01 -32.66 5.89
CA SER A 197 -19.92 -32.98 4.45
C SER A 197 -19.12 -34.27 4.20
N PRO A 198 -19.57 -35.19 3.32
CA PRO A 198 -18.87 -36.44 3.03
C PRO A 198 -17.71 -36.34 2.04
N THR A 199 -17.49 -35.20 1.36
CA THR A 199 -16.38 -35.05 0.39
C THR A 199 -15.74 -33.66 0.46
N ASN A 200 -14.52 -33.60 1.01
CA ASN A 200 -13.68 -32.42 1.20
C ASN A 200 -12.52 -32.38 0.18
N PHE A 201 -12.81 -32.48 -1.13
CA PHE A 201 -11.79 -32.38 -2.18
C PHE A 201 -12.13 -31.21 -3.11
N GLY A 202 -11.16 -30.30 -3.34
CA GLY A 202 -11.24 -29.28 -4.39
C GLY A 202 -11.77 -27.89 -4.00
N GLN A 203 -11.58 -27.44 -2.76
CA GLN A 203 -11.83 -26.03 -2.38
C GLN A 203 -10.51 -25.30 -2.09
N ASN A 204 -10.50 -23.98 -2.27
CA ASN A 204 -9.40 -23.10 -1.87
C ASN A 204 -9.59 -22.64 -0.41
N ILE A 205 -8.51 -22.59 0.36
CA ILE A 205 -8.47 -21.89 1.66
C ILE A 205 -7.66 -20.62 1.48
N LEU A 206 -8.23 -19.49 1.87
CA LEU A 206 -7.45 -18.26 2.04
C LEU A 206 -6.71 -18.34 3.39
N VAL A 207 -5.39 -18.46 3.34
CA VAL A 207 -4.52 -18.50 4.52
C VAL A 207 -3.72 -17.21 4.65
N MET A 208 -3.10 -17.00 5.81
CA MET A 208 -2.20 -15.88 6.06
C MET A 208 -0.98 -16.35 6.86
N TYR A 209 0.20 -16.10 6.31
CA TYR A 209 1.48 -16.26 6.98
C TYR A 209 1.99 -14.91 7.51
N ARG A 210 2.78 -14.97 8.58
CA ARG A 210 3.46 -13.80 9.17
C ARG A 210 4.95 -14.10 9.31
N SER A 211 5.79 -13.14 8.89
CA SER A 211 7.23 -13.16 9.07
C SER A 211 7.71 -11.86 9.78
N PRO A 212 8.78 -11.90 10.60
CA PRO A 212 9.52 -13.10 11.00
C PRO A 212 8.64 -14.10 11.75
N LEU A 213 8.98 -15.40 11.65
CA LEU A 213 8.29 -16.42 12.43
C LEU A 213 8.40 -16.05 13.91
N PRO A 214 7.29 -16.08 14.68
CA PRO A 214 7.34 -15.83 16.11
C PRO A 214 8.22 -16.84 16.87
#